data_AF-A0A1Z8WT89-F1
#
_entry.id   AF-A0A1Z8WT89-F1
#
_cell.length_a   1.000
_cell.length_b   1.000
_cell.length_c   1.000
_cell.angle_alpha   90.00
_cell.angle_beta   90.00
_cell.angle_gamma   90.00
#
_symmetry.space_group_name_H-M   'P 1'
#
loop_
_entity.id
_entity.type
_entity.pdbx_description
1 polymer ?
#
loop_
_entity_poly.entity_id
_entity_poly.type
_entity_poly.pdbx_seq_one_letter_code
_entity_poly.pdbx_strand_id
1 'polypeptide(L)'
;MSNKKNTAKANFEKTPYSEAIITGNAFMKALEPLCEVVTLAGSIRQQKEMIGDIDVVVIPKDDPSVFLEEVKNVIEYEYGATKKIFGMFQGRPINIFVTSKKSYGASLYQCTGPMRYNLRMRVLAKSRGFKLNEYGLFHRETGEYRAGETEQDIFDALNLTYKSPEERKGKAA
;
A
#
# COMPACT_ATOMS: atom_id res chain seq x y z
N MET A 1 -0.73 -9.41 32.89
CA MET A 1 0.46 -9.87 32.13
C MET A 1 0.06 -9.97 30.67
N SER A 2 0.52 -9.03 29.84
CA SER A 2 0.13 -8.91 28.44
C SER A 2 0.81 -10.02 27.64
N ASN A 3 0.10 -11.12 27.39
CA ASN A 3 0.54 -12.11 26.42
C ASN A 3 0.58 -11.41 25.06
N LYS A 4 1.80 -11.09 24.60
CA LYS A 4 2.09 -10.66 23.25
C LYS A 4 1.28 -11.53 22.30
N LYS A 5 0.25 -10.94 21.68
CA LYS A 5 -0.40 -11.51 20.51
C LYS A 5 0.71 -11.72 19.49
N ASN A 6 1.22 -12.95 19.37
CA ASN A 6 1.93 -13.38 18.18
C ASN A 6 0.90 -13.20 17.06
N THR A 7 0.93 -12.04 16.40
CA THR A 7 0.03 -11.75 15.29
C THR A 7 0.18 -12.88 14.27
N ALA A 8 -0.91 -13.32 13.63
CA ALA A 8 -0.88 -14.36 12.61
C ALA A 8 0.21 -14.12 11.54
N LYS A 9 0.52 -12.83 11.29
CA LYS A 9 1.65 -12.37 10.48
C LYS A 9 3.04 -12.80 10.96
N ALA A 10 3.30 -12.80 12.27
CA ALA A 10 4.61 -13.15 12.83
C ALA A 10 4.93 -14.65 12.70
N ASN A 11 3.90 -15.49 12.59
CA ASN A 11 4.03 -16.94 12.47
C ASN A 11 3.83 -17.47 11.04
N PHE A 12 3.45 -16.60 10.09
CA PHE A 12 3.24 -17.02 8.70
C PHE A 12 4.59 -17.17 7.99
N GLU A 13 4.88 -18.39 7.52
CA GLU A 13 6.05 -18.67 6.72
C GLU A 13 5.90 -18.05 5.33
N LYS A 14 6.95 -17.35 4.86
CA LYS A 14 6.89 -16.75 3.52
C LYS A 14 6.78 -17.84 2.47
N THR A 15 5.98 -17.60 1.44
CA THR A 15 5.82 -18.53 0.33
C THR A 15 6.31 -17.91 -0.99
N PRO A 16 6.66 -18.73 -1.99
CA PRO A 16 7.11 -18.24 -3.28
C PRO A 16 6.09 -17.31 -3.95
N TYR A 17 6.58 -16.36 -4.76
CA TYR A 17 5.75 -15.41 -5.51
C TYR A 17 4.60 -16.09 -6.27
N SER A 18 4.88 -17.22 -6.93
CA SER A 18 3.91 -17.98 -7.73
C SER A 18 2.72 -18.48 -6.94
N GLU A 19 2.90 -18.76 -5.66
CA GLU A 19 1.81 -19.15 -4.76
C GLU A 19 1.09 -17.91 -4.22
N ALA A 20 1.87 -16.91 -3.79
CA ALA A 20 1.33 -15.68 -3.23
C ALA A 20 0.44 -14.89 -4.19
N ILE A 21 0.79 -14.86 -5.49
CA ILE A 21 0.03 -14.14 -6.51
C ILE A 21 -1.33 -14.79 -6.77
N ILE A 22 -1.48 -16.10 -6.57
CA ILE A 22 -2.76 -16.81 -6.71
C ILE A 22 -3.73 -16.30 -5.64
N THR A 23 -3.32 -16.33 -4.37
CA THR A 23 -4.10 -15.77 -3.26
C THR A 23 -4.32 -14.27 -3.41
N GLY A 24 -3.31 -13.52 -3.90
CA GLY A 24 -3.42 -12.09 -4.18
C GLY A 24 -4.49 -11.74 -5.20
N ASN A 25 -4.53 -12.45 -6.32
CA ASN A 25 -5.54 -12.25 -7.37
C ASN A 25 -6.94 -12.66 -6.89
N ALA A 26 -7.05 -13.77 -6.14
CA ALA A 26 -8.31 -14.17 -5.52
C ALA A 26 -8.82 -13.10 -4.55
N PHE A 27 -7.92 -12.51 -3.76
CA PHE A 27 -8.27 -11.45 -2.82
C PHE A 27 -8.69 -10.17 -3.54
N MET A 28 -7.97 -9.77 -4.59
CA MET A 28 -8.39 -8.63 -5.42
C MET A 28 -9.80 -8.80 -5.95
N LYS A 29 -10.09 -9.96 -6.55
CA LYS A 29 -11.41 -10.29 -7.10
C LYS A 29 -12.51 -10.26 -6.05
N ALA A 30 -12.22 -10.70 -4.82
CA ALA A 30 -13.17 -10.66 -3.73
C ALA A 30 -13.49 -9.22 -3.26
N LEU A 31 -12.60 -8.26 -3.50
CA LEU A 31 -12.79 -6.85 -3.14
C LEU A 31 -13.42 -6.00 -4.27
N GLU A 32 -13.38 -6.44 -5.52
CA GLU A 32 -13.98 -5.73 -6.68
C GLU A 32 -15.46 -5.32 -6.51
N PRO A 33 -16.33 -6.11 -5.85
CA PRO A 33 -17.70 -5.68 -5.59
C PRO A 33 -17.78 -4.43 -4.71
N LEU A 34 -16.85 -4.24 -3.78
CA LEU A 34 -16.84 -3.17 -2.77
C LEU A 34 -16.03 -1.93 -3.19
N CYS A 35 -15.20 -2.06 -4.23
CA CYS A 35 -14.18 -1.07 -4.56
C CYS A 35 -14.26 -0.59 -6.01
N GLU A 36 -14.06 0.71 -6.24
CA GLU A 36 -13.82 1.28 -7.57
C GLU A 36 -12.43 0.88 -8.10
N VAL A 37 -11.44 0.83 -7.20
CA VAL A 37 -10.06 0.47 -7.51
C VAL A 37 -9.56 -0.52 -6.48
N VAL A 38 -8.90 -1.58 -6.97
CA VAL A 38 -8.17 -2.55 -6.15
C VAL A 38 -6.82 -2.78 -6.82
N THR A 39 -5.72 -2.68 -6.08
CA THR A 39 -4.39 -2.91 -6.64
C THR A 39 -3.48 -3.59 -5.65
N LEU A 40 -2.89 -4.72 -6.05
CA LEU A 40 -1.82 -5.37 -5.29
C LEU A 40 -0.62 -4.45 -5.16
N ALA A 41 -0.07 -4.36 -3.95
CA ALA A 41 1.06 -3.52 -3.60
C ALA A 41 2.17 -4.37 -2.95
N GLY A 42 2.99 -3.73 -2.13
CA GLY A 42 3.99 -4.39 -1.31
C GLY A 42 4.98 -5.26 -2.09
N SER A 43 5.28 -6.42 -1.52
CA SER A 43 6.30 -7.33 -2.05
C SER A 43 5.86 -8.04 -3.33
N ILE A 44 4.55 -8.25 -3.53
CA ILE A 44 4.01 -8.81 -4.78
C ILE A 44 4.24 -7.82 -5.92
N ARG A 45 3.88 -6.55 -5.74
CA ARG A 45 4.10 -5.53 -6.79
C ARG A 45 5.59 -5.28 -7.08
N GLN A 46 6.48 -5.56 -6.13
CA GLN A 46 7.94 -5.53 -6.33
C GLN A 46 8.51 -6.80 -6.99
N GLN A 47 7.68 -7.81 -7.24
CA GLN A 47 8.10 -9.14 -7.72
C GLN A 47 9.24 -9.71 -6.88
N LYS A 48 9.06 -9.76 -5.55
CA LYS A 48 10.02 -10.45 -4.68
C LYS A 48 9.78 -11.96 -4.75
N GLU A 49 10.86 -12.72 -4.66
CA GLU A 49 10.83 -14.19 -4.70
C GLU A 49 9.99 -14.79 -3.56
N MET A 50 10.15 -14.28 -2.33
CA MET A 50 9.46 -14.78 -1.14
C MET A 50 8.55 -13.70 -0.55
N ILE A 51 7.26 -14.01 -0.43
CA ILE A 51 6.20 -13.09 0.01
C ILE A 51 5.67 -13.55 1.37
N GLY A 52 5.52 -12.60 2.31
CA GLY A 52 4.89 -12.86 3.61
C GLY A 52 3.39 -12.57 3.54
N ASP A 53 3.02 -11.31 3.67
CA ASP A 53 1.65 -10.81 3.57
C ASP A 53 1.30 -10.30 2.17
N ILE A 54 0.00 -10.12 1.94
CA ILE A 54 -0.55 -9.49 0.73
C ILE A 54 -0.99 -8.07 1.09
N ASP A 55 -0.36 -7.07 0.48
CA ASP A 55 -0.77 -5.68 0.57
C ASP A 55 -1.68 -5.31 -0.62
N VAL A 56 -2.81 -4.67 -0.36
CA VAL A 56 -3.67 -4.08 -1.39
C VAL A 56 -3.98 -2.61 -1.08
N VAL A 57 -3.98 -1.77 -2.11
CA VAL A 57 -4.47 -0.39 -2.04
C VAL A 57 -5.83 -0.35 -2.72
N VAL A 58 -6.81 0.26 -2.04
CA VAL A 58 -8.20 0.30 -2.52
C VAL A 58 -8.79 1.71 -2.49
N ILE A 59 -9.70 1.96 -3.42
CA ILE A 59 -10.65 3.08 -3.37
C ILE A 59 -12.05 2.44 -3.26
N PRO A 60 -12.74 2.54 -2.12
CA PRO A 60 -14.06 1.95 -1.93
C PRO A 60 -15.11 2.68 -2.80
N LYS A 61 -16.19 1.99 -3.18
CA LYS A 61 -17.35 2.61 -3.85
C LYS A 61 -18.16 3.45 -2.88
N ASP A 62 -18.22 3.01 -1.63
CA ASP A 62 -18.93 3.65 -0.53
C ASP A 62 -17.99 4.36 0.44
N ASP A 63 -18.58 5.00 1.46
CA ASP A 63 -17.81 5.62 2.54
C ASP A 63 -16.87 4.60 3.21
N PRO A 64 -15.64 4.98 3.60
CA PRO A 64 -14.70 4.08 4.27
C PRO A 64 -15.23 3.36 5.51
N SER A 65 -16.21 3.93 6.22
CA SER A 65 -16.86 3.26 7.36
C SER A 65 -17.80 2.14 6.92
N VAL A 66 -18.54 2.31 5.82
CA VAL A 66 -19.38 1.27 5.22
C VAL A 66 -18.49 0.14 4.68
N PHE A 67 -17.45 0.50 3.93
CA PHE A 67 -16.46 -0.46 3.43
C PHE A 67 -15.84 -1.30 4.56
N LEU A 68 -15.49 -0.67 5.69
CA LEU A 68 -14.94 -1.36 6.85
C LEU A 68 -15.89 -2.43 7.42
N GLU A 69 -17.19 -2.19 7.41
CA GLU A 69 -18.18 -3.18 7.86
C GLU A 69 -18.37 -4.29 6.82
N GLU A 70 -18.48 -3.94 5.54
CA GLU A 70 -18.73 -4.92 4.48
C GLU A 70 -17.55 -5.86 4.22
N VAL A 71 -16.31 -5.35 4.32
CA VAL A 71 -15.11 -6.15 4.08
C VAL A 71 -14.92 -7.27 5.09
N LYS A 72 -15.58 -7.20 6.27
CA LYS A 72 -15.60 -8.28 7.26
C LYS A 72 -16.25 -9.57 6.74
N ASN A 73 -17.06 -9.49 5.69
CA ASN A 73 -17.62 -10.66 5.01
C ASN A 73 -16.62 -11.30 4.02
N VAL A 74 -15.53 -10.61 3.71
CA VAL A 74 -14.48 -11.06 2.77
C VAL A 74 -13.26 -11.62 3.50
N ILE A 75 -12.90 -11.05 4.65
CA ILE A 75 -11.69 -11.40 5.40
C ILE A 75 -11.99 -12.08 6.73
N GLU A 76 -11.07 -12.92 7.18
CA GLU A 76 -11.07 -13.50 8.51
C GLU A 76 -10.26 -12.62 9.47
N TYR A 77 -10.72 -12.45 10.72
CA TYR A 77 -10.06 -11.68 11.78
C TYR A 77 -9.69 -10.25 11.38
N GLU A 78 -10.51 -9.27 11.73
CA GLU A 78 -10.21 -7.87 11.48
C GLU A 78 -9.56 -7.21 12.71
N TYR A 79 -8.48 -6.46 12.47
CA TYR A 79 -8.04 -5.40 13.36
C TYR A 79 -7.59 -4.21 12.54
N GLY A 80 -7.93 -3.00 12.96
CA GLY A 80 -7.55 -1.80 12.22
C GLY A 80 -8.57 -0.68 12.35
N ALA A 81 -8.56 0.22 11.37
CA ALA A 81 -9.50 1.32 11.25
C ALA A 81 -9.75 1.61 9.76
N THR A 82 -10.64 2.56 9.48
CA THR A 82 -11.11 2.91 8.12
C THR A 82 -10.02 3.20 7.09
N LYS A 83 -8.81 3.61 7.51
CA LYS A 83 -7.67 3.88 6.61
C LYS A 83 -6.77 2.67 6.35
N LYS A 84 -6.69 1.75 7.31
CA LYS A 84 -5.81 0.60 7.25
C LYS A 84 -6.39 -0.55 8.04
N ILE A 85 -6.64 -1.63 7.34
CA ILE A 85 -7.27 -2.84 7.86
C ILE A 85 -6.26 -3.97 7.74
N PHE A 86 -6.16 -4.77 8.78
CA PHE A 86 -5.35 -5.97 8.81
C PHE A 86 -6.27 -7.17 9.01
N GLY A 87 -5.90 -8.30 8.43
CA GLY A 87 -6.61 -9.54 8.67
C GLY A 87 -5.99 -10.72 7.97
N MET A 88 -6.82 -11.73 7.71
CA MET A 88 -6.46 -12.97 7.05
C MET A 88 -7.39 -13.21 5.85
N PHE A 89 -6.85 -13.77 4.79
CA PHE A 89 -7.63 -14.24 3.64
C PHE A 89 -7.06 -15.56 3.18
N GLN A 90 -7.88 -16.62 3.16
CA GLN A 90 -7.46 -17.99 2.81
C GLN A 90 -6.22 -18.43 3.62
N GLY A 91 -6.22 -18.19 4.93
CA GLY A 91 -5.12 -18.55 5.82
C GLY A 91 -3.85 -17.69 5.68
N ARG A 92 -3.87 -16.61 4.86
CA ARG A 92 -2.73 -15.72 4.64
C ARG A 92 -2.93 -14.33 5.23
N PRO A 93 -1.93 -13.72 5.88
CA PRO A 93 -2.02 -12.34 6.37
C PRO A 93 -2.17 -11.34 5.22
N ILE A 94 -3.08 -10.38 5.41
CA ILE A 94 -3.34 -9.30 4.44
C ILE A 94 -3.30 -7.93 5.10
N ASN A 95 -3.03 -6.90 4.30
CA ASN A 95 -3.19 -5.49 4.66
C ASN A 95 -4.00 -4.78 3.56
N ILE A 96 -5.08 -4.10 3.95
CA ILE A 96 -5.86 -3.24 3.06
C ILE A 96 -5.56 -1.78 3.42
N PHE A 97 -5.13 -1.01 2.43
CA PHE A 97 -4.90 0.42 2.56
C PHE A 97 -5.98 1.18 1.79
N VAL A 98 -6.84 1.87 2.51
CA VAL A 98 -7.97 2.62 1.95
C VAL A 98 -7.50 4.03 1.62
N THR A 99 -7.75 4.49 0.40
CA THR A 99 -7.33 5.82 -0.08
C THR A 99 -8.40 6.46 -0.96
N SER A 100 -8.11 7.68 -1.43
CA SER A 100 -8.96 8.43 -2.37
C SER A 100 -8.30 8.54 -3.74
N LYS A 101 -9.06 8.92 -4.78
CA LYS A 101 -8.53 9.17 -6.13
C LYS A 101 -7.34 10.12 -6.11
N LYS A 102 -7.47 11.24 -5.40
CA LYS A 102 -6.42 12.27 -5.28
C LYS A 102 -5.13 11.76 -4.60
N SER A 103 -5.22 10.74 -3.75
CA SER A 103 -4.08 10.20 -3.00
C SER A 103 -3.63 8.84 -3.49
N TYR A 104 -4.23 8.33 -4.57
CA TYR A 104 -4.05 6.96 -5.04
C TYR A 104 -2.59 6.64 -5.37
N GLY A 105 -1.96 7.46 -6.24
CA GLY A 105 -0.56 7.33 -6.61
C GLY A 105 0.39 7.37 -5.42
N ALA A 106 0.19 8.31 -4.49
CA ALA A 106 1.02 8.45 -3.29
C ALA A 106 0.86 7.27 -2.33
N SER A 107 -0.38 6.80 -2.12
CA SER A 107 -0.68 5.62 -1.32
C SER A 107 -0.10 4.35 -1.94
N LEU A 108 -0.29 4.15 -3.25
CA LEU A 108 0.26 3.03 -3.99
C LEU A 108 1.78 3.01 -3.93
N TYR A 109 2.43 4.14 -4.18
CA TYR A 109 3.87 4.33 -4.02
C TYR A 109 4.33 3.92 -2.62
N GLN A 110 3.67 4.47 -1.59
CA GLN A 110 4.06 4.28 -0.20
C GLN A 110 3.87 2.82 0.27
N CYS A 111 2.82 2.14 -0.20
CA CYS A 111 2.52 0.75 0.14
C CYS A 111 3.34 -0.23 -0.70
N THR A 112 3.80 0.16 -1.89
CA THR A 112 4.69 -0.65 -2.72
C THR A 112 6.07 -0.76 -2.10
N GLY A 113 6.65 0.35 -1.66
CA GLY A 113 8.00 0.34 -1.08
C GLY A 113 9.10 0.05 -2.11
N PRO A 114 10.26 -0.49 -1.67
CA PRO A 114 10.58 -0.89 -0.30
C PRO A 114 10.73 0.30 0.65
N MET A 115 10.59 0.06 1.97
CA MET A 115 10.64 1.12 3.00
C MET A 115 11.85 2.05 2.88
N ARG A 116 13.04 1.50 2.59
CA ARG A 116 14.28 2.28 2.41
C ARG A 116 14.21 3.23 1.21
N TYR A 117 13.59 2.80 0.11
CA TYR A 117 13.39 3.65 -1.07
C TYR A 117 12.46 4.82 -0.74
N ASN A 118 11.33 4.52 -0.08
CA ASN A 118 10.37 5.54 0.34
C ASN A 118 10.99 6.57 1.29
N LEU A 119 11.83 6.12 2.25
CA LEU A 119 12.53 7.03 3.15
C LEU A 119 13.46 7.97 2.40
N ARG A 120 14.24 7.47 1.42
CA ARG A 120 15.13 8.30 0.60
C ARG A 120 14.36 9.35 -0.20
N MET A 121 13.26 8.95 -0.83
CA MET A 121 12.41 9.86 -1.59
C MET A 121 11.78 10.94 -0.71
N ARG A 122 11.42 10.62 0.54
CA ARG A 122 10.96 11.63 1.52
C ARG A 122 12.07 12.61 1.92
N VAL A 123 13.29 12.11 2.13
CA VAL A 123 14.46 12.97 2.42
C VAL A 123 14.75 13.90 1.24
N LEU A 124 14.73 13.36 0.01
CA LEU A 124 14.91 14.14 -1.22
C LEU A 124 13.82 15.21 -1.38
N ALA A 125 12.54 14.82 -1.27
CA ALA A 125 11.43 15.77 -1.31
C ALA A 125 11.60 16.88 -0.27
N LYS A 126 11.99 16.52 0.97
CA LYS A 126 12.27 17.49 2.04
C LYS A 126 13.41 18.44 1.68
N SER A 127 14.49 17.96 1.06
CA SER A 127 15.60 18.81 0.61
C SER A 127 15.20 19.78 -0.51
N ARG A 128 14.11 19.49 -1.23
CA ARG A 128 13.52 20.30 -2.30
C ARG A 128 12.34 21.16 -1.84
N GLY A 129 12.15 21.34 -0.53
CA GLY A 129 11.04 22.16 0.01
C GLY A 129 9.67 21.48 0.01
N PHE A 130 9.61 20.18 -0.22
CA PHE A 130 8.36 19.40 -0.25
C PHE A 130 8.22 18.44 0.94
N LYS A 131 6.99 17.98 1.17
CA LYS A 131 6.64 16.90 2.09
C LYS A 131 5.93 15.80 1.30
N LEU A 132 6.56 14.63 1.21
CA LEU A 132 5.95 13.44 0.61
C LEU A 132 5.41 12.51 1.71
N ASN A 133 4.14 12.14 1.63
CA ASN A 133 3.50 11.16 2.51
C ASN A 133 2.49 10.28 1.72
N GLU A 134 1.73 9.46 2.42
CA GLU A 134 0.72 8.56 1.84
C GLU A 134 -0.45 9.29 1.13
N TYR A 135 -0.63 10.59 1.39
CA TYR A 135 -1.71 11.39 0.83
C TYR A 135 -1.29 12.21 -0.39
N GLY A 136 0.01 12.36 -0.64
CA GLY A 136 0.54 13.17 -1.72
C GLY A 136 1.91 13.80 -1.43
N LEU A 137 2.33 14.61 -2.38
CA LEU A 137 3.43 15.56 -2.30
C LEU A 137 2.86 16.96 -2.06
N PHE A 138 3.38 17.65 -1.06
CA PHE A 138 2.91 18.97 -0.65
C PHE A 138 4.06 19.95 -0.55
N HIS A 139 3.84 21.22 -0.86
CA HIS A 139 4.79 22.26 -0.51
C HIS A 139 4.88 22.37 1.01
N ARG A 140 6.10 22.35 1.56
CA ARG A 140 6.30 22.14 3.00
C ARG A 140 5.90 23.36 3.83
N GLU A 141 6.06 24.55 3.29
CA GLU A 141 5.76 25.81 4.00
C GLU A 141 4.28 26.17 3.92
N THR A 142 3.67 25.97 2.75
CA THR A 142 2.28 26.42 2.49
C THR A 142 1.26 25.30 2.69
N GLY A 143 1.68 24.03 2.69
CA GLY A 143 0.79 22.87 2.73
C GLY A 143 0.04 22.62 1.43
N GLU A 144 0.35 23.35 0.35
CA GLU A 144 -0.30 23.23 -0.94
C GLU A 144 -0.03 21.85 -1.57
N TYR A 145 -1.07 21.18 -2.05
CA TYR A 145 -0.95 19.91 -2.76
C TYR A 145 -0.28 20.11 -4.12
N ARG A 146 0.66 19.23 -4.47
CA ARG A 146 1.43 19.30 -5.72
C ARG A 146 1.28 18.07 -6.61
N ALA A 147 1.23 16.88 -6.02
CA ALA A 147 1.20 15.60 -6.75
C ALA A 147 0.72 14.47 -5.82
N GLY A 148 0.34 13.32 -6.36
CA GLY A 148 -0.13 12.17 -5.57
C GLY A 148 -1.27 11.36 -6.16
N GLU A 149 -1.84 11.77 -7.29
CA GLU A 149 -2.92 11.05 -7.96
C GLU A 149 -2.35 9.84 -8.71
N THR A 150 -1.17 10.00 -9.31
CA THR A 150 -0.39 8.94 -9.95
C THR A 150 0.98 8.79 -9.30
N GLU A 151 1.66 7.66 -9.48
CA GLU A 151 3.06 7.62 -9.06
C GLU A 151 3.92 8.55 -9.94
N GLN A 152 3.61 8.63 -11.24
CA GLN A 152 4.35 9.44 -12.22
C GLN A 152 4.40 10.92 -11.82
N ASP A 153 3.26 11.52 -11.44
CA ASP A 153 3.20 12.93 -11.08
C ASP A 153 4.10 13.29 -9.88
N ILE A 154 4.36 12.34 -8.96
CA ILE A 154 5.28 12.54 -7.83
C ILE A 154 6.72 12.63 -8.33
N PHE A 155 7.10 11.78 -9.28
CA PHE A 155 8.43 11.80 -9.86
C PHE A 155 8.62 13.06 -10.70
N ASP A 156 7.63 13.45 -11.51
CA ASP A 156 7.67 14.65 -12.33
C ASP A 156 7.75 15.93 -11.47
N ALA A 157 6.93 16.03 -10.42
CA ALA A 157 6.95 17.17 -9.50
C ALA A 157 8.28 17.27 -8.71
N LEU A 158 8.98 16.16 -8.55
CA LEU A 158 10.33 16.13 -8.00
C LEU A 158 11.41 16.27 -9.07
N ASN A 159 11.09 16.37 -10.36
CA ASN A 159 12.06 16.37 -11.47
C ASN A 159 12.98 15.13 -11.44
N LEU A 160 12.36 13.94 -11.45
CA LEU A 160 13.02 12.64 -11.44
C LEU A 160 12.46 11.76 -12.57
N THR A 161 13.29 10.88 -13.10
CA THR A 161 12.81 9.80 -13.97
C THR A 161 12.03 8.78 -13.15
N TYR A 162 10.86 8.38 -13.64
CA TYR A 162 10.05 7.34 -13.01
C TYR A 162 10.83 6.04 -12.84
N LYS A 163 10.59 5.39 -11.70
CA LYS A 163 11.13 4.06 -11.38
C LYS A 163 10.02 3.07 -11.12
N SER A 164 10.01 1.99 -11.89
CA SER A 164 9.07 0.88 -11.70
C SER A 164 9.24 0.27 -10.31
N PRO A 165 8.21 -0.40 -9.77
CA PRO A 165 8.30 -1.12 -8.49
C PRO A 165 9.53 -2.05 -8.37
N GLU A 166 9.90 -2.75 -9.44
CA GLU A 166 11.04 -3.67 -9.48
C GLU A 166 12.39 -2.95 -9.43
N GLU A 167 12.49 -1.77 -10.05
CA GLU A 167 13.70 -0.95 -10.09
C GLU A 167 14.02 -0.26 -8.74
N ARG A 168 13.05 -0.17 -7.82
CA ARG A 168 13.22 0.48 -6.51
C ARG A 168 14.11 -0.32 -5.54
N LYS A 169 14.68 -1.44 -6.00
CA LYS A 169 15.67 -2.29 -5.31
C LYS A 169 17.08 -1.67 -5.36
N GLY A 170 17.26 -0.40 -4.97
CA GLY A 170 18.57 0.27 -5.11
C GLY A 170 18.69 1.63 -4.42
N LYS A 171 19.89 2.24 -4.47
CA LYS A 171 20.04 3.68 -4.19
C LYS A 171 19.33 4.43 -5.32
N ALA A 172 18.38 5.31 -4.98
CA ALA A 172 17.88 6.26 -5.96
C ALA A 172 19.08 7.06 -6.45
N ALA A 173 19.24 7.14 -7.78
CA ALA A 173 20.28 7.94 -8.41
C ALA A 173 20.10 9.42 -8.07
#